data_AF-A0A453N6J0-F1
#
_entry.id   AF-A0A453N6J0-F1
#
_cell.length_a   1.000
_cell.length_b   1.000
_cell.length_c   1.000
_cell.angle_alpha   90.00
_cell.angle_beta   90.00
_cell.angle_gamma   90.00
#
_symmetry.space_group_name_H-M   'P 1'
#
loop_
_entity.id
_entity.type
_entity.pdbx_description
1 polymer ?
#
loop_
_entity_poly.entity_id
_entity_poly.type
_entity_poly.pdbx_seq_one_letter_code
_entity_poly.pdbx_strand_id
1 'polypeptide(L)'
;MITENVIGHCLSSKGKGVLYVGDFNPPSRGVTWVPMRESLFYYSPGLAELFIDKQPIRGNPTFEAVFDSGTTYTFVPAQIYNELVSKVRGTLSESSLVEVKGRALPLCWKGKRPFRSVNDVKNQFKALSLKITHASSTSNLDIPPQNYLIVEVNIRQPNR
;
A
#
# COMPACT_ATOMS: atom_id res chain seq x y z
N MET A 1 -4.85 28.08 -18.17
CA MET A 1 -3.66 28.74 -17.60
C MET A 1 -3.30 27.97 -16.34
N ILE A 2 -2.04 27.59 -16.14
CA ILE A 2 -1.59 26.97 -14.89
C ILE A 2 -1.46 28.09 -13.87
N THR A 3 -2.28 28.07 -12.82
CA THR A 3 -2.34 29.13 -11.81
C THR A 3 -1.54 28.82 -10.56
N GLU A 4 -1.29 27.54 -10.27
CA GLU A 4 -0.56 27.09 -9.08
C GLU A 4 0.45 25.98 -9.43
N ASN A 5 1.47 25.79 -8.60
CA ASN A 5 2.42 24.68 -8.74
C ASN A 5 1.90 23.44 -7.99
N VAL A 6 0.77 22.90 -8.46
CA VAL A 6 0.09 21.77 -7.84
C VAL A 6 -0.17 20.69 -8.89
N ILE A 7 0.10 19.44 -8.51
CA ILE A 7 -0.27 18.25 -9.27
C ILE A 7 -1.14 17.37 -8.39
N GLY A 8 -2.27 16.92 -8.93
CA GLY A 8 -3.16 15.95 -8.28
C GLY A 8 -3.39 14.76 -9.20
N HIS A 9 -3.47 13.55 -8.66
CA HIS A 9 -3.75 12.35 -9.45
C HIS A 9 -4.77 11.44 -8.78
N CYS A 10 -5.63 10.81 -9.58
CA CYS A 10 -6.47 9.70 -9.18
C CYS A 10 -6.18 8.51 -10.10
N LEU A 11 -5.40 7.56 -9.60
CA LEU A 11 -5.01 6.36 -10.36
C LEU A 11 -6.13 5.33 -10.30
N SER A 12 -6.38 4.63 -11.41
CA SER A 12 -7.42 3.61 -11.50
C SER A 12 -6.88 2.31 -12.07
N SER A 13 -7.12 1.21 -11.37
CA SER A 13 -6.85 -0.15 -11.85
C SER A 13 -7.79 -0.61 -12.97
N LYS A 14 -8.87 0.14 -13.23
CA LYS A 14 -9.89 -0.16 -14.25
C LYS A 14 -9.88 0.84 -15.41
N GLY A 15 -8.86 1.70 -15.50
CA GLY A 15 -8.80 2.81 -16.44
C GLY A 15 -9.62 4.03 -16.00
N LYS A 16 -9.58 5.11 -16.80
CA LYS A 16 -10.22 6.42 -16.52
C LYS A 16 -9.65 7.15 -15.29
N GLY A 17 -8.36 6.96 -15.00
CA GLY A 17 -7.66 7.81 -14.03
C GLY A 17 -7.60 9.26 -14.52
N VAL A 18 -7.32 10.18 -13.61
CA VAL A 18 -7.24 11.63 -13.90
C VAL A 18 -5.97 12.24 -13.33
N LEU A 19 -5.42 13.20 -14.07
CA LEU A 19 -4.28 14.03 -13.67
C LEU A 19 -4.71 15.50 -13.76
N TYR A 20 -4.48 16.25 -12.68
CA TYR A 20 -4.73 17.68 -12.57
C TYR A 20 -3.40 18.40 -12.48
N VAL A 21 -3.25 19.51 -13.20
CA VAL A 21 -2.06 20.36 -13.18
C VAL A 21 -2.52 21.82 -13.09
N GLY A 22 -2.05 22.52 -12.06
CA GLY A 22 -2.37 23.93 -11.85
C GLY A 22 -3.64 24.17 -11.06
N ASP A 23 -4.79 24.07 -11.72
CA ASP A 23 -6.09 24.37 -11.12
C ASP A 23 -6.62 23.15 -10.36
N PHE A 24 -6.10 22.95 -9.15
CA PHE A 24 -6.58 21.89 -8.26
C PHE A 24 -7.50 22.49 -7.20
N ASN A 25 -8.80 22.22 -7.32
CA ASN A 25 -9.78 22.50 -6.28
C ASN A 25 -10.06 21.20 -5.49
N PRO A 26 -9.29 20.90 -4.43
CA PRO A 26 -9.53 19.70 -3.64
C PRO A 26 -10.94 19.73 -3.05
N PRO A 27 -11.62 18.59 -2.94
CA PRO A 27 -12.87 18.54 -2.18
C PRO A 27 -12.61 19.03 -0.74
N SER A 28 -13.47 19.92 -0.26
CA SER A 28 -13.36 20.55 1.07
C SER A 28 -13.50 19.57 2.24
N ARG A 29 -13.88 18.31 1.98
CA ARG A 29 -14.01 17.22 2.96
C ARG A 29 -13.44 15.93 2.39
N GLY A 30 -12.92 15.08 3.26
CA GLY A 30 -12.44 13.74 2.90
C GLY A 30 -11.00 13.68 2.41
N VAL A 31 -10.24 14.78 2.50
CA VAL A 31 -8.80 14.82 2.22
C VAL A 31 -8.04 14.99 3.53
N THR A 32 -7.04 14.14 3.76
CA THR A 32 -6.07 14.29 4.84
C THR A 32 -4.80 14.89 4.26
N TRP A 33 -4.34 16.00 4.83
CA TRP A 33 -3.14 16.69 4.39
C TRP A 33 -1.94 16.31 5.24
N VAL A 34 -0.81 16.08 4.59
CA VAL A 34 0.49 15.93 5.23
C VAL A 34 1.48 16.90 4.59
N PRO A 35 2.35 17.54 5.39
CA PRO A 35 3.40 18.38 4.84
C PRO A 35 4.39 17.52 4.05
N MET A 36 4.82 18.03 2.89
CA MET A 36 5.88 17.44 2.09
C MET A 36 7.22 18.09 2.43
N ARG A 37 8.30 17.32 2.39
CA ARG A 37 9.65 17.86 2.59
C ARG A 37 10.10 18.63 1.35
N GLU A 38 10.27 19.94 1.48
CA GLU A 38 10.51 20.87 0.36
C GLU A 38 11.91 20.78 -0.27
N SER A 39 12.91 20.24 0.46
CA SER A 39 14.31 20.21 0.03
C SER A 39 14.72 18.94 -0.74
N LEU A 40 13.76 18.14 -1.19
CA LEU A 40 13.98 16.85 -1.84
C LEU A 40 13.57 16.89 -3.32
N PHE A 41 14.25 16.12 -4.15
CA PHE A 41 13.90 15.94 -5.57
C PHE A 41 12.79 14.89 -5.79
N TYR A 42 12.21 14.38 -4.70
CA TYR A 42 11.15 13.37 -4.68
C TYR A 42 10.10 13.72 -3.63
N TYR A 43 8.88 13.22 -3.81
CA TYR A 43 7.77 13.48 -2.88
C TYR A 43 7.88 12.59 -1.64
N SER A 44 8.19 13.21 -0.50
CA SER A 44 8.30 12.52 0.79
C SER A 44 7.55 13.32 1.86
N PRO A 45 6.61 12.68 2.59
CA PRO A 45 5.99 13.27 3.76
C PRO A 45 6.86 13.12 5.04
N GLY A 46 8.08 12.57 4.91
CA GLY A 46 9.02 12.38 6.01
C GLY A 46 8.93 11.01 6.68
N LEU A 47 9.17 10.99 8.00
CA LEU A 47 9.23 9.73 8.76
C LEU A 47 7.84 9.13 8.96
N ALA A 48 7.75 7.83 8.72
CA ALA A 48 6.57 7.03 8.90
C ALA A 48 6.84 5.78 9.73
N GLU A 49 5.78 5.28 10.36
CA GLU A 49 5.72 3.99 11.04
C GLU A 49 4.67 3.12 10.34
N LEU A 50 4.96 1.83 10.17
CA LEU A 50 4.00 0.87 9.62
C LEU A 50 3.23 0.16 10.74
N PHE A 51 1.91 0.07 10.56
CA PHE A 51 1.00 -0.65 11.42
C PHE A 51 0.26 -1.73 10.63
N ILE A 52 -0.08 -2.82 11.31
CA ILE A 52 -1.00 -3.85 10.84
C ILE A 52 -2.03 -4.11 11.93
N ASP A 53 -3.32 -4.06 11.58
CA ASP A 53 -4.42 -4.18 12.55
C ASP A 53 -4.30 -3.18 13.73
N LYS A 54 -3.88 -1.94 13.43
CA LYS A 54 -3.60 -0.87 14.43
C LYS A 54 -2.49 -1.20 15.42
N GLN A 55 -1.71 -2.25 15.19
CA GLN A 55 -0.54 -2.61 15.99
C GLN A 55 0.74 -2.26 15.21
N PRO A 56 1.72 -1.59 15.83
CA PRO A 56 2.96 -1.26 15.15
C PRO A 56 3.75 -2.52 14.82
N ILE A 57 4.60 -2.42 13.80
CA ILE A 57 5.66 -3.39 13.55
C ILE A 57 6.60 -3.46 14.76
N ARG A 58 7.08 -4.66 15.11
CA ARG A 58 7.92 -4.87 16.28
C ARG A 58 9.15 -3.95 16.25
N GLY A 59 9.44 -3.33 17.40
CA GLY A 59 10.53 -2.36 17.53
C GLY A 59 10.18 -0.96 17.05
N ASN A 60 8.96 -0.75 16.53
CA ASN A 60 8.44 0.52 16.01
C ASN A 60 9.45 1.29 15.14
N PRO A 61 10.06 0.62 14.13
CA PRO A 61 11.06 1.29 13.30
C PRO A 61 10.41 2.41 12.50
N THR A 62 10.99 3.60 12.58
CA THR A 62 10.66 4.71 11.68
C THR A 62 11.48 4.59 10.40
N PHE A 63 10.89 4.98 9.28
CA PHE A 63 11.55 5.02 7.98
C PHE A 63 11.08 6.22 7.17
N GLU A 64 11.91 6.69 6.23
CA GLU A 64 11.48 7.73 5.30
C GLU A 64 10.50 7.15 4.28
N ALA A 65 9.28 7.69 4.23
CA ALA A 65 8.29 7.33 3.24
C ALA A 65 8.49 8.16 1.96
N VAL A 66 8.34 7.52 0.80
CA VAL A 66 8.39 8.17 -0.51
C VAL A 66 7.14 7.79 -1.28
N PHE A 67 6.47 8.77 -1.88
CA PHE A 67 5.37 8.54 -2.80
C PHE A 67 5.89 8.61 -4.24
N ASP A 68 5.83 7.47 -4.90
CA ASP A 68 6.35 7.25 -6.24
C ASP A 68 5.24 6.69 -7.15
N SER A 69 5.36 6.97 -8.44
CA SER A 69 4.53 6.37 -9.51
C SER A 69 5.35 5.61 -10.56
N GLY A 70 6.68 5.58 -10.42
CA GLY A 70 7.61 4.86 -11.30
C GLY A 70 7.67 3.35 -11.04
N THR A 71 7.03 2.86 -9.97
CA THR A 71 6.99 1.43 -9.63
C THR A 71 5.57 0.92 -9.41
N THR A 72 5.33 -0.36 -9.74
CA THR A 72 4.02 -1.00 -9.59
C THR A 72 3.77 -1.50 -8.16
N TYR A 73 4.83 -1.78 -7.40
CA TYR A 73 4.76 -2.35 -6.05
C TYR A 73 5.39 -1.43 -5.02
N THR A 74 4.90 -1.50 -3.79
CA THR A 74 5.50 -0.82 -2.65
C THR A 74 6.73 -1.58 -2.16
N PHE A 75 7.85 -0.87 -2.02
CA PHE A 75 9.06 -1.38 -1.41
C PHE A 75 9.14 -0.91 0.05
N VAL A 76 9.52 -1.82 0.94
CA VAL A 76 9.69 -1.51 2.37
C VAL A 76 11.04 -2.03 2.86
N PRO A 77 11.66 -1.42 3.88
CA PRO A 77 12.91 -1.90 4.45
C PRO A 77 12.82 -3.36 4.89
N ALA A 78 13.90 -4.13 4.68
CA ALA A 78 13.91 -5.59 4.88
C ALA A 78 13.45 -6.02 6.29
N GLN A 79 13.87 -5.30 7.33
CA GLN A 79 13.44 -5.56 8.70
C GLN A 79 11.91 -5.44 8.85
N ILE A 80 11.33 -4.37 8.28
CA ILE A 80 9.90 -4.10 8.33
C ILE A 80 9.13 -5.14 7.52
N TYR A 81 9.64 -5.49 6.33
CA TYR A 81 9.07 -6.55 5.49
C TYR A 81 8.99 -7.87 6.26
N ASN A 82 10.08 -8.31 6.87
CA ASN A 82 10.14 -9.59 7.57
C ASN A 82 9.16 -9.66 8.76
N GLU A 83 9.06 -8.59 9.54
CA GLU A 83 8.10 -8.50 10.64
C GLU A 83 6.64 -8.42 10.16
N LEU A 84 6.38 -7.70 9.06
CA LEU A 84 5.06 -7.67 8.43
C LEU A 84 4.65 -9.08 7.97
N VAL A 85 5.54 -9.79 7.29
CA VAL A 85 5.31 -11.18 6.85
C VAL A 85 5.06 -12.10 8.04
N SER A 86 5.85 -11.98 9.11
CA SER A 86 5.65 -12.73 10.35
C SER A 86 4.25 -12.50 10.94
N LYS A 87 3.81 -11.24 11.02
CA LYS A 87 2.46 -10.89 11.51
C LYS A 87 1.36 -11.42 10.60
N VAL A 88 1.51 -11.32 9.27
CA VAL A 88 0.54 -11.88 8.32
C VAL A 88 0.43 -13.40 8.45
N ARG A 89 1.55 -14.11 8.60
CA ARG A 89 1.52 -15.56 8.89
C ARG A 89 0.79 -15.87 10.20
N GLY A 90 1.05 -15.08 11.24
CA GLY A 90 0.38 -15.22 12.53
C GLY A 90 -1.14 -15.02 12.42
N THR A 91 -1.60 -13.97 11.73
CA THR A 91 -3.04 -13.70 11.57
C THR A 91 -3.76 -14.71 10.70
N LEU A 92 -3.03 -15.40 9.83
CA LEU A 92 -3.56 -16.46 8.97
C LEU A 92 -3.40 -17.87 9.55
N SER A 93 -2.81 -18.02 10.74
CA SER A 93 -2.49 -19.34 11.32
C SER A 93 -3.73 -20.21 11.57
N GLU A 94 -4.87 -19.60 11.89
CA GLU A 94 -6.16 -20.27 12.06
C GLU A 94 -7.00 -20.33 10.76
N SER A 95 -6.48 -19.76 9.66
CA SER A 95 -7.18 -19.74 8.38
C SER A 95 -7.02 -21.06 7.62
N SER A 96 -7.84 -21.25 6.58
CA SER A 96 -7.67 -22.38 5.64
C SER A 96 -6.67 -22.10 4.51
N LEU A 97 -5.98 -20.95 4.56
CA LEU A 97 -5.03 -20.54 3.54
C LEU A 97 -3.68 -21.22 3.75
N VAL A 98 -3.08 -21.67 2.66
CA VAL A 98 -1.77 -22.32 2.68
C VAL A 98 -0.76 -21.44 1.96
N GLU A 99 0.34 -21.12 2.63
CA GLU A 99 1.45 -20.38 2.03
C GLU A 99 2.07 -21.20 0.88
N VAL A 100 2.34 -20.53 -0.24
CA VAL A 100 2.93 -21.13 -1.44
C VAL A 100 3.90 -20.15 -2.09
N LYS A 101 4.85 -20.69 -2.86
CA LYS A 101 5.72 -19.87 -3.72
C LYS A 101 4.95 -19.42 -4.96
N GLY A 102 4.82 -18.11 -5.14
CA GLY A 102 4.24 -17.52 -6.35
C GLY A 102 5.21 -17.52 -7.53
N ARG A 103 4.71 -17.20 -8.72
CA ARG A 103 5.59 -16.97 -9.90
C ARG A 103 6.02 -15.52 -9.99
N ALA A 104 5.11 -14.59 -9.69
CA ALA A 104 5.33 -13.15 -9.80
C ALA A 104 5.84 -12.51 -8.50
N LEU A 105 5.35 -12.99 -7.35
CA LEU A 105 5.71 -12.48 -6.04
C LEU A 105 6.33 -13.59 -5.17
N PRO A 106 7.27 -13.24 -4.28
CA PRO A 106 7.99 -14.22 -3.46
C PRO A 106 7.11 -14.89 -2.40
N LEU A 107 5.97 -14.29 -2.06
CA LEU A 107 5.09 -14.74 -0.99
C LEU A 107 3.64 -14.75 -1.47
N CYS A 108 2.99 -15.91 -1.42
CA CYS A 108 1.62 -16.10 -1.87
C CYS A 108 0.86 -17.05 -0.94
N TRP A 109 -0.47 -17.00 -1.01
CA TRP A 109 -1.35 -17.94 -0.32
C TRP A 109 -2.37 -18.53 -1.29
N LYS A 110 -2.69 -19.81 -1.12
CA LYS A 110 -3.78 -20.47 -1.83
C LYS A 110 -4.89 -20.89 -0.88
N GLY A 111 -6.14 -20.71 -1.30
CA GLY A 111 -7.31 -21.31 -0.66
C GLY A 111 -7.69 -22.65 -1.29
N LYS A 112 -8.76 -23.28 -0.78
CA LYS A 112 -9.34 -24.52 -1.34
C LYS A 112 -9.85 -24.35 -2.78
N ARG A 113 -10.20 -23.12 -3.17
CA ARG A 113 -10.69 -22.75 -4.50
C ARG A 113 -9.91 -21.53 -5.02
N PRO A 114 -9.79 -21.36 -6.36
CA PRO A 114 -9.18 -20.16 -6.92
C PRO A 114 -9.93 -18.89 -6.54
N PHE A 115 -9.20 -17.82 -6.21
CA PHE A 115 -9.75 -16.49 -6.01
C PHE A 115 -9.99 -15.83 -7.37
N ARG A 116 -11.17 -15.22 -7.56
CA ARG A 116 -11.51 -14.39 -8.71
C ARG A 116 -11.11 -12.94 -8.48
N SER A 117 -11.12 -12.49 -7.23
CA SER A 117 -10.72 -11.14 -6.85
C SER A 117 -10.24 -11.09 -5.40
N VAL A 118 -9.58 -10.00 -5.02
CA VAL A 118 -9.19 -9.75 -3.62
C VAL A 118 -10.42 -9.75 -2.68
N ASN A 119 -11.61 -9.41 -3.18
CA ASN A 119 -12.84 -9.44 -2.36
C ASN A 119 -13.17 -10.83 -1.81
N ASP A 120 -12.71 -11.90 -2.47
CA ASP A 120 -12.98 -13.28 -2.03
C ASP A 120 -12.19 -13.64 -0.76
N VAL A 121 -11.14 -12.88 -0.44
CA VAL A 121 -10.20 -13.22 0.63
C VAL A 121 -9.90 -12.05 1.58
N LYS A 122 -10.24 -10.80 1.23
CA LYS A 122 -9.87 -9.59 1.98
C LYS A 122 -10.18 -9.65 3.47
N ASN A 123 -11.28 -10.30 3.86
CA ASN A 123 -11.70 -10.37 5.27
C ASN A 123 -10.79 -11.25 6.14
N GLN A 124 -9.95 -12.08 5.54
CA GLN A 124 -8.96 -12.90 6.26
C GLN A 124 -7.67 -12.13 6.53
N PHE A 125 -7.45 -11.01 5.84
CA PHE A 125 -6.24 -10.21 5.95
C PHE A 125 -6.54 -8.89 6.69
N LYS A 126 -5.56 -8.41 7.45
CA LYS A 126 -5.68 -7.20 8.27
C LYS A 126 -5.20 -5.97 7.53
N ALA A 127 -5.97 -4.88 7.59
CA ALA A 127 -5.57 -3.60 7.01
C ALA A 127 -4.21 -3.14 7.57
N LEU A 128 -3.42 -2.51 6.72
CA LEU A 128 -2.20 -1.81 7.11
C LEU A 128 -2.51 -0.32 7.24
N SER A 129 -1.68 0.40 7.98
CA SER A 129 -1.68 1.85 7.92
C SER A 129 -0.27 2.40 8.06
N LEU A 130 -0.03 3.53 7.40
CA LEU A 130 1.18 4.33 7.58
C LEU A 130 0.84 5.51 8.48
N LYS A 131 1.49 5.58 9.63
CA LYS A 131 1.41 6.73 10.52
C LYS A 131 2.56 7.68 10.18
N ILE A 132 2.21 8.83 9.64
CA ILE A 132 3.15 9.88 9.23
C ILE A 132 3.16 10.93 10.34
N THR A 133 4.34 11.21 10.88
CA THR A 133 4.51 12.21 11.95
C THR A 133 5.34 13.37 11.43
N HIS A 134 4.80 14.57 11.55
CA HIS A 134 5.53 15.80 11.23
C HIS A 134 5.34 16.83 12.34
N ALA A 135 6.44 17.20 12.99
CA ALA A 135 6.44 18.04 14.20
C ALA A 135 5.43 17.48 15.24
N SER A 136 4.44 18.28 15.64
CA SER A 136 3.39 17.90 16.59
C SER A 136 2.15 17.27 15.94
N SER A 137 2.13 17.11 14.61
CA SER A 137 0.98 16.58 13.87
C SER A 137 1.21 15.13 13.45
N THR A 138 0.15 14.32 13.50
CA THR A 138 0.14 12.93 13.04
C THR A 138 -1.03 12.72 12.10
N SER A 139 -0.75 12.08 10.96
CA SER A 139 -1.75 11.64 9.99
C SER A 139 -1.58 10.17 9.69
N ASN A 140 -2.68 9.50 9.34
CA ASN A 140 -2.68 8.09 8.98
C ASN A 140 -3.12 7.93 7.52
N LEU A 141 -2.39 7.11 6.78
CA LEU A 141 -2.81 6.60 5.48
C LEU A 141 -3.25 5.15 5.65
N ASP A 142 -4.55 4.90 5.50
CA ASP A 142 -5.12 3.56 5.59
C ASP A 142 -4.90 2.78 4.28
N ILE A 143 -4.42 1.54 4.41
CA ILE A 143 -4.09 0.66 3.29
C ILE A 143 -4.89 -0.64 3.48
N PRO A 144 -6.11 -0.73 2.92
CA PRO A 144 -6.93 -1.91 3.03
C PRO A 144 -6.33 -3.09 2.23
N PRO A 145 -6.76 -4.35 2.48
CA PRO A 145 -6.29 -5.53 1.75
C PRO A 145 -6.31 -5.39 0.21
N GLN A 146 -7.27 -4.67 -0.33
CA GLN A 146 -7.38 -4.38 -1.76
C GLN A 146 -6.20 -3.58 -2.34
N ASN A 147 -5.44 -2.90 -1.49
CA ASN A 147 -4.33 -2.04 -1.90
C ASN A 147 -2.95 -2.69 -1.67
N TYR A 148 -2.87 -3.85 -1.02
CA TYR A 148 -1.60 -4.57 -0.84
C TYR A 148 -1.66 -6.08 -1.18
N LEU A 149 -2.85 -6.62 -1.48
CA LEU A 149 -3.01 -7.96 -2.04
C LEU A 149 -3.24 -7.90 -3.54
N ILE A 150 -2.69 -8.87 -4.25
CA ILE A 150 -3.02 -9.13 -5.65
C ILE A 150 -3.46 -10.58 -5.82
N VAL A 151 -4.37 -10.81 -6.77
CA VAL A 151 -4.68 -12.17 -7.22
C VAL A 151 -3.78 -12.49 -8.39
N GLU A 152 -2.88 -13.47 -8.22
CA GLU A 152 -2.08 -13.96 -9.33
C GLU A 152 -3.00 -14.70 -10.32
N VAL A 153 -3.11 -14.18 -11.54
CA VAL A 153 -3.85 -14.87 -12.60
C VAL A 153 -2.95 -15.97 -13.16
N ASN A 154 -3.42 -17.21 -13.11
CA ASN A 154 -2.80 -18.30 -13.87
C ASN A 154 -3.00 -18.06 -15.36
N ILE A 155 -2.14 -17.23 -15.96
CA ILE A 155 -1.95 -17.25 -17.41
C ILE A 155 -1.39 -18.64 -17.72
N ARG A 156 -2.22 -19.50 -18.33
CA ARG A 156 -1.73 -20.70 -18.99
C ARG A 156 -0.71 -20.23 -20.01
N GLN A 157 0.55 -20.64 -19.86
CA GLN A 157 1.50 -20.46 -20.96
C GLN A 157 0.88 -21.17 -22.18
N PRO A 158 0.78 -20.52 -23.35
CA PRO A 158 0.44 -21.26 -24.55
C PRO A 158 1.51 -22.35 -24.70
N ASN A 159 1.07 -23.60 -24.84
CA ASN A 159 1.95 -24.75 -25.03
C ASN A 159 3.01 -24.38 -26.09
N ARG A 160 4.27 -24.42 -25.68
CA ARG A 160 5.41 -24.27 -26.59
C ARG A 160 5.73 -25.61 -27.21
#